data_AF-A0A1R3U0F1-F1
#
_entry.id   AF-A0A1R3U0F1-F1
#
_cell.length_a   1.000
_cell.length_b   1.000
_cell.length_c   1.000
_cell.angle_alpha   90.00
_cell.angle_beta   90.00
_cell.angle_gamma   90.00
#
_symmetry.space_group_name_H-M   'P 1'
#
loop_
_entity.id
_entity.type
_entity.pdbx_description
1 polymer ?
#
loop_
_entity_poly.entity_id
_entity_poly.type
_entity_poly.pdbx_seq_one_letter_code
_entity_poly.pdbx_strand_id
1 'polypeptide(L)'
;MTKEDENRDILIAYLSDKANSYCRAYEKAEKLVLSLEKKLCDFEAFRSEPSVYMVESERHLDLAAAAYRDLKRSKIIKKSSYFLRMVFGREDPDMRLLRNSSLFDSNWYRYRYPDVGLAGLDPIRHYVNHGYAEGRWPCALFDTRYYFKNNTDVLREGINPLVHYIKFGASEFRKPNKLFDTGWYVEKYPQFRSDAADPLSHYLKFGESGLFDPNSDFSSKQFQNDHPQISFATHSPLAFALHGWDRAPY
;
A
#
# COMPACT_ATOMS: atom_id res chain seq x y z
N MET A 1 3.76 -15.27 -32.35
CA MET A 1 3.39 -14.46 -31.18
C MET A 1 4.37 -14.79 -30.07
N THR A 2 5.08 -13.81 -29.53
CA THR A 2 6.01 -14.05 -28.43
C THR A 2 5.25 -14.12 -27.10
N LYS A 3 5.80 -14.78 -26.07
CA LYS A 3 5.20 -14.79 -24.71
C LYS A 3 5.04 -13.39 -24.13
N GLU A 4 5.81 -12.42 -24.61
CA GLU A 4 5.72 -11.02 -24.19
C GLU A 4 4.50 -10.32 -24.81
N ASP A 5 4.19 -10.61 -26.08
CA ASP A 5 2.98 -10.10 -26.75
C ASP A 5 1.72 -10.64 -26.06
N GLU A 6 1.71 -11.92 -25.72
CA GLU A 6 0.59 -12.59 -25.05
C GLU A 6 0.32 -12.00 -23.65
N ASN A 7 1.37 -11.74 -22.87
CA ASN A 7 1.26 -11.11 -21.55
C ASN A 7 0.80 -9.64 -21.63
N ARG A 8 1.20 -8.93 -22.68
CA ARG A 8 0.78 -7.54 -22.93
C ARG A 8 -0.71 -7.47 -23.24
N ASP A 9 -1.22 -8.38 -24.06
CA ASP A 9 -2.64 -8.43 -24.42
C ASP A 9 -3.52 -8.79 -23.22
N ILE A 10 -3.07 -9.71 -22.36
CA ILE A 10 -3.73 -10.03 -21.09
C ILE A 10 -3.81 -8.79 -20.16
N LEU A 11 -2.71 -8.03 -20.07
CA LEU A 11 -2.66 -6.82 -19.24
C LEU A 11 -3.60 -5.74 -19.78
N ILE A 12 -3.61 -5.52 -21.11
CA ILE A 12 -4.50 -4.56 -21.76
C ILE A 12 -5.96 -4.94 -21.50
N ALA A 13 -6.33 -6.20 -21.71
CA ALA A 13 -7.69 -6.68 -21.47
C ALA A 13 -8.13 -6.47 -20.01
N TYR A 14 -7.25 -6.76 -19.05
CA TYR A 14 -7.51 -6.54 -17.63
C TYR A 14 -7.71 -5.05 -17.28
N LEU A 15 -6.86 -4.17 -17.81
CA LEU A 15 -6.96 -2.73 -17.58
C LEU A 15 -8.22 -2.14 -18.20
N SER A 16 -8.60 -2.58 -19.40
CA SER A 16 -9.84 -2.17 -20.07
C SER A 16 -11.09 -2.62 -19.30
N ASP A 17 -11.13 -3.85 -18.79
CA ASP A 17 -12.26 -4.33 -17.99
C ASP A 17 -12.36 -3.57 -16.65
N LYS A 18 -11.23 -3.28 -16.00
CA LYS A 18 -11.17 -2.42 -14.82
C LYS A 18 -11.68 -1.01 -15.12
N ALA A 19 -11.24 -0.38 -16.21
CA ALA A 19 -11.70 0.95 -16.61
C ALA A 19 -13.23 0.98 -16.78
N ASN A 20 -13.79 0.00 -17.48
CA ASN A 20 -15.24 -0.14 -17.66
C ASN A 20 -15.99 -0.37 -16.34
N SER A 21 -15.41 -1.16 -15.44
CA SER A 21 -15.94 -1.35 -14.08
C SER A 21 -15.96 -0.05 -13.27
N TYR A 22 -14.95 0.82 -13.43
CA TYR A 22 -14.92 2.13 -12.78
C TYR A 22 -15.95 3.09 -13.39
N CYS A 23 -16.09 3.13 -14.72
CA CYS A 23 -17.12 3.95 -15.38
C CYS A 23 -18.54 3.60 -14.89
N ARG A 24 -18.89 2.31 -14.84
CA ARG A 24 -20.21 1.87 -14.34
C ARG A 24 -20.42 2.22 -12.86
N ALA A 25 -19.36 2.20 -12.06
CA ALA A 25 -19.45 2.60 -10.65
C ALA A 25 -19.65 4.12 -10.51
N TYR A 26 -18.98 4.91 -11.36
CA TYR A 26 -19.14 6.36 -11.42
C TYR A 26 -20.56 6.76 -11.81
N GLU A 27 -21.12 6.16 -12.86
CA GLU A 27 -22.51 6.39 -13.29
C GLU A 27 -23.54 6.07 -12.19
N LYS A 28 -23.30 5.01 -11.41
CA LYS A 28 -24.17 4.68 -10.26
C LYS A 28 -24.06 5.71 -9.14
N ALA A 29 -22.85 6.22 -8.88
CA ALA A 29 -22.62 7.25 -7.89
C ALA A 29 -23.27 8.58 -8.30
N GLU A 30 -23.16 8.97 -9.57
CA GLU A 30 -23.79 10.17 -10.13
C GLU A 30 -25.33 10.12 -9.98
N LYS A 31 -25.94 8.97 -10.30
CA LYS A 31 -27.39 8.76 -10.07
C LYS A 31 -27.78 8.86 -8.60
N LEU A 32 -26.92 8.40 -7.69
CA LEU A 32 -27.16 8.50 -6.26
C LEU A 32 -27.08 9.96 -5.78
N VAL A 33 -26.07 10.71 -6.25
CA VAL A 33 -25.89 12.14 -5.93
C VAL A 33 -27.10 12.94 -6.42
N LEU A 34 -27.52 12.76 -7.67
CA LEU A 34 -28.72 13.41 -8.21
C LEU A 34 -29.98 13.08 -7.40
N SER A 35 -30.12 11.82 -6.96
CA SER A 35 -31.24 11.43 -6.09
C SER A 35 -31.17 12.07 -4.71
N LEU A 36 -29.98 12.31 -4.16
CA LEU A 36 -29.78 12.96 -2.87
C LEU A 36 -29.99 14.47 -2.97
N GLU A 37 -29.50 15.11 -4.03
CA GLU A 37 -29.74 16.52 -4.34
C GLU A 37 -31.23 16.80 -4.48
N LYS A 38 -31.98 15.93 -5.19
CA LYS A 38 -33.43 16.04 -5.26
C LYS A 38 -34.09 15.96 -3.88
N LYS A 39 -33.71 14.97 -3.07
CA LYS A 39 -34.23 14.82 -1.70
C LYS A 39 -33.86 16.00 -0.81
N LEU A 40 -32.70 16.61 -1.02
CA LEU A 40 -32.25 17.79 -0.30
C LEU A 40 -33.06 19.03 -0.71
N CYS A 41 -33.33 19.23 -2.00
CA CYS A 41 -34.25 20.27 -2.47
C CYS A 41 -35.67 20.08 -1.92
N ASP A 42 -36.20 18.85 -1.93
CA ASP A 42 -37.51 18.53 -1.34
C ASP A 42 -37.52 18.84 0.18
N PHE A 43 -36.40 18.61 0.87
CA PHE A 43 -36.21 18.92 2.29
C PHE A 43 -36.04 20.43 2.56
N GLU A 44 -35.34 21.16 1.70
CA GLU A 44 -35.18 22.62 1.79
C GLU A 44 -36.49 23.36 1.48
N ALA A 45 -37.33 22.82 0.59
CA ALA A 45 -38.69 23.30 0.36
C ALA A 45 -39.63 23.07 1.56
N PHE A 46 -39.34 22.08 2.40
CA PHE A 46 -40.07 21.78 3.64
C PHE A 46 -39.61 22.65 4.83
N ARG A 47 -38.45 23.31 4.71
CA ARG A 47 -37.82 24.15 5.74
C ARG A 47 -38.59 25.44 6.08
N SER A 48 -39.69 25.71 5.37
CA SER A 48 -40.56 26.89 5.56
C SER A 48 -41.61 26.76 6.68
N GLU A 49 -41.71 25.63 7.39
CA GLU A 49 -42.63 25.49 8.54
C GLU A 49 -41.92 25.05 9.85
N PRO A 50 -41.87 25.86 10.93
CA PRO A 50 -40.85 25.70 11.98
C PRO A 50 -41.19 24.85 13.23
N SER A 51 -42.16 23.92 13.23
CA SER A 51 -42.63 23.33 14.52
C SER A 51 -42.42 21.82 14.75
N VAL A 52 -41.74 21.06 13.86
CA VAL A 52 -41.65 19.58 13.96
C VAL A 52 -40.23 19.07 14.30
N TYR A 53 -39.32 19.96 14.70
CA TYR A 53 -37.86 19.73 14.65
C TYR A 53 -37.21 18.72 15.62
N MET A 54 -37.92 18.04 16.54
CA MET A 54 -37.27 17.12 17.50
C MET A 54 -37.55 15.62 17.33
N VAL A 55 -38.68 15.20 16.72
CA VAL A 55 -39.03 13.77 16.65
C VAL A 55 -38.55 13.10 15.37
N GLU A 56 -38.37 13.86 14.29
CA GLU A 56 -37.95 13.30 12.99
C GLU A 56 -36.42 13.23 12.83
N SER A 57 -35.65 14.06 13.54
CA SER A 57 -34.18 14.03 13.49
C SER A 57 -33.60 12.71 14.00
N GLU A 58 -34.19 12.13 15.05
CA GLU A 58 -33.81 10.80 15.56
C GLU A 58 -34.15 9.68 14.57
N ARG A 59 -35.32 9.74 13.91
CA ARG A 59 -35.70 8.79 12.86
C ARG A 59 -34.77 8.83 11.65
N HIS A 60 -34.30 10.01 11.27
CA HIS A 60 -33.34 10.16 10.16
C HIS A 60 -31.96 9.60 10.51
N LEU A 61 -31.51 9.73 11.76
CA LEU A 61 -30.26 9.11 12.23
C LEU A 61 -30.35 7.57 12.25
N ASP A 62 -31.49 7.03 12.68
CA ASP A 62 -31.72 5.57 12.69
C ASP A 62 -31.80 4.98 11.28
N LEU A 63 -32.44 5.67 10.34
CA LEU A 63 -32.49 5.27 8.93
C LEU A 63 -31.11 5.34 8.28
N ALA A 64 -30.31 6.36 8.57
CA ALA A 64 -28.93 6.46 8.10
C ALA A 64 -28.05 5.33 8.69
N ALA A 65 -28.24 5.00 9.97
CA ALA A 65 -27.53 3.92 10.64
C ALA A 65 -27.95 2.52 10.13
N ALA A 66 -29.20 2.34 9.71
CA ALA A 66 -29.68 1.12 9.07
C ALA A 66 -29.11 0.97 7.65
N ALA A 67 -29.18 2.01 6.83
CA ALA A 67 -28.60 2.04 5.49
C ALA A 67 -27.08 1.78 5.52
N TYR A 68 -26.38 2.29 6.54
CA TYR A 68 -24.97 2.02 6.76
C TYR A 68 -24.68 0.54 7.12
N ARG A 69 -25.52 -0.09 7.94
CA ARG A 69 -25.41 -1.52 8.28
C ARG A 69 -25.63 -2.43 7.07
N ASP A 70 -26.58 -2.08 6.22
CA ASP A 70 -26.88 -2.83 5.00
C ASP A 70 -25.78 -2.64 3.94
N LEU A 71 -25.24 -1.42 3.82
CA LEU A 71 -24.04 -1.16 3.02
C LEU A 71 -22.86 -2.00 3.54
N LYS A 72 -22.67 -2.08 4.87
CA LYS A 72 -21.62 -2.88 5.57
C LYS A 72 -21.59 -4.35 5.18
N ARG A 73 -22.76 -4.90 4.83
CA ARG A 73 -22.94 -6.31 4.45
C ARG A 73 -22.79 -6.55 2.94
N SER A 74 -22.77 -5.52 2.12
CA SER A 74 -22.62 -5.66 0.66
C SER A 74 -21.13 -5.72 0.25
N LYS A 75 -20.82 -6.54 -0.77
CA LYS A 75 -19.47 -6.65 -1.37
C LYS A 75 -18.97 -5.35 -2.04
N ILE A 76 -19.76 -4.27 -2.02
CA ILE A 76 -19.50 -2.96 -2.65
C ILE A 76 -18.49 -2.13 -1.83
N ILE A 77 -18.32 -2.41 -0.53
CA ILE A 77 -17.56 -1.57 0.40
C ILE A 77 -16.05 -1.50 0.16
N LYS A 78 -15.44 -2.44 -0.57
CA LYS A 78 -14.01 -2.33 -0.86
C LYS A 78 -13.66 -1.01 -1.58
N LYS A 79 -14.57 -0.43 -2.39
CA LYS A 79 -14.39 0.88 -3.05
C LYS A 79 -14.98 2.07 -2.26
N SER A 80 -16.06 1.87 -1.51
CA SER A 80 -16.71 2.94 -0.71
C SER A 80 -16.03 3.25 0.63
N SER A 81 -14.97 2.50 0.99
CA SER A 81 -14.14 2.75 2.18
C SER A 81 -13.57 4.18 2.22
N TYR A 82 -13.40 4.84 1.07
CA TYR A 82 -12.91 6.22 0.99
C TYR A 82 -13.92 7.23 1.59
N PHE A 83 -15.19 7.15 1.16
CA PHE A 83 -16.26 8.05 1.62
C PHE A 83 -16.54 7.87 3.12
N LEU A 84 -16.59 6.62 3.59
CA LEU A 84 -16.81 6.31 5.01
C LEU A 84 -15.63 6.74 5.89
N ARG A 85 -14.38 6.67 5.41
CA ARG A 85 -13.20 7.20 6.14
C ARG A 85 -13.20 8.71 6.22
N MET A 86 -13.67 9.40 5.18
CA MET A 86 -13.80 10.85 5.17
C MET A 86 -14.84 11.33 6.19
N VAL A 87 -15.96 10.60 6.35
CA VAL A 87 -17.04 10.97 7.29
C VAL A 87 -16.74 10.60 8.75
N PHE A 88 -16.03 9.49 9.01
CA PHE A 88 -15.81 8.99 10.39
C PHE A 88 -14.42 9.27 10.99
N GLY A 89 -13.55 10.04 10.32
CA GLY A 89 -12.31 10.59 10.89
C GLY A 89 -11.26 9.59 11.38
N ARG A 90 -11.41 8.29 11.11
CA ARG A 90 -10.41 7.28 11.49
C ARG A 90 -9.39 7.11 10.37
N GLU A 91 -8.11 7.31 10.71
CA GLU A 91 -6.98 7.04 9.79
C GLU A 91 -7.11 5.64 9.20
N ASP A 92 -6.92 5.54 7.88
CA ASP A 92 -6.90 4.28 7.13
C ASP A 92 -6.03 3.24 7.86
N PRO A 93 -6.58 2.06 8.22
CA PRO A 93 -5.82 0.98 8.86
C PRO A 93 -4.52 0.61 8.15
N ASP A 94 -4.48 0.66 6.82
CA ASP A 94 -3.29 0.36 6.05
C ASP A 94 -2.29 1.52 6.16
N MET A 95 -2.73 2.78 6.12
CA MET A 95 -1.84 3.92 6.36
C MET A 95 -1.24 3.86 7.78
N ARG A 96 -2.06 3.55 8.78
CA ARG A 96 -1.60 3.39 10.17
C ARG A 96 -0.61 2.23 10.32
N LEU A 97 -0.86 1.11 9.64
CA LEU A 97 0.04 -0.02 9.62
C LEU A 97 1.39 0.36 9.02
N LEU A 98 1.39 1.03 7.86
CA LEU A 98 2.62 1.46 7.20
C LEU A 98 3.37 2.48 8.05
N ARG A 99 2.67 3.43 8.68
CA ARG A 99 3.26 4.45 9.57
C ARG A 99 3.94 3.84 10.79
N ASN A 100 3.37 2.78 11.33
CA ASN A 100 3.92 2.07 12.49
C ASN A 100 4.94 0.99 12.11
N SER A 101 5.12 0.73 10.81
CA SER A 101 6.13 -0.20 10.31
C SER A 101 7.43 0.53 9.99
N SER A 102 8.56 -0.14 10.18
CA SER A 102 9.87 0.30 9.67
C SER A 102 10.05 0.06 8.17
N LEU A 103 9.05 -0.50 7.48
CA LEU A 103 9.14 -0.88 6.07
C LEU A 103 8.64 0.19 5.09
N PHE A 104 8.18 1.33 5.59
CA PHE A 104 7.85 2.49 4.76
C PHE A 104 8.73 3.68 5.14
N ASP A 105 9.54 4.16 4.21
CA ASP A 105 10.41 5.32 4.44
C ASP A 105 9.88 6.53 3.69
N SER A 106 9.26 7.46 4.44
CA SER A 106 8.65 8.66 3.85
C SER A 106 9.67 9.63 3.25
N ASN A 107 10.88 9.71 3.81
CA ASN A 107 11.91 10.62 3.31
C ASN A 107 12.51 10.05 2.02
N TRP A 108 12.87 8.77 2.05
CA TRP A 108 13.33 8.06 0.86
C TRP A 108 12.29 8.08 -0.26
N TYR A 109 11.00 7.88 0.07
CA TYR A 109 9.92 7.89 -0.92
C TYR A 109 9.78 9.25 -1.61
N ARG A 110 9.82 10.36 -0.86
CA ARG A 110 9.76 11.72 -1.42
C ARG A 110 10.95 12.02 -2.31
N TYR A 111 12.14 11.60 -1.87
CA TYR A 111 13.36 11.77 -2.66
C TYR A 111 13.29 10.97 -3.95
N ARG A 112 12.91 9.68 -3.86
CA ARG A 112 12.85 8.76 -5.00
C ARG A 112 11.78 9.15 -6.02
N TYR A 113 10.71 9.78 -5.55
CA TYR A 113 9.55 10.20 -6.32
C TYR A 113 9.30 11.71 -6.17
N PRO A 114 10.06 12.54 -6.92
CA PRO A 114 9.97 13.99 -6.83
C PRO A 114 8.58 14.55 -7.13
N ASP A 115 7.78 13.87 -7.95
CA ASP A 115 6.40 14.25 -8.23
C ASP A 115 5.52 14.24 -6.96
N VAL A 116 5.78 13.31 -6.03
CA VAL A 116 5.08 13.24 -4.74
C VAL A 116 5.63 14.29 -3.78
N GLY A 117 6.96 14.45 -3.75
CA GLY A 117 7.63 15.42 -2.89
C GLY A 117 7.28 16.86 -3.23
N LEU A 118 7.39 17.24 -4.50
CA LEU A 118 7.12 18.59 -5.01
C LEU A 118 5.64 18.96 -4.92
N ALA A 119 4.73 17.98 -5.05
CA ALA A 119 3.30 18.20 -4.87
C ALA A 119 2.89 18.32 -3.38
N GLY A 120 3.82 18.14 -2.44
CA GLY A 120 3.54 18.22 -1.00
C GLY A 120 2.59 17.14 -0.49
N LEU A 121 2.47 16.01 -1.21
CA LEU A 121 1.58 14.92 -0.84
C LEU A 121 2.13 14.13 0.36
N ASP A 122 1.23 13.60 1.19
CA ASP A 122 1.61 12.62 2.21
C ASP A 122 2.09 11.33 1.53
N PRO A 123 3.35 10.88 1.74
CA PRO A 123 3.91 9.74 1.01
C PRO A 123 3.17 8.43 1.29
N ILE A 124 2.81 8.18 2.55
CA ILE A 124 2.06 6.98 2.95
C ILE A 124 0.71 6.98 2.25
N ARG A 125 -0.01 8.11 2.27
CA ARG A 125 -1.31 8.25 1.61
C ARG A 125 -1.20 8.01 0.11
N HIS A 126 -0.20 8.63 -0.51
CA HIS A 126 0.05 8.47 -1.93
C HIS A 126 0.34 7.00 -2.26
N TYR A 127 1.20 6.34 -1.50
CA TYR A 127 1.52 4.93 -1.72
C TYR A 127 0.29 4.03 -1.56
N VAL A 128 -0.48 4.20 -0.49
CA VAL A 128 -1.70 3.41 -0.21
C VAL A 128 -2.78 3.63 -1.25
N ASN A 129 -2.89 4.81 -1.84
CA ASN A 129 -3.95 5.10 -2.82
C ASN A 129 -3.53 4.83 -4.27
N HIS A 130 -2.25 5.04 -4.59
CA HIS A 130 -1.75 5.08 -5.97
C HIS A 130 -0.42 4.34 -6.13
N GLY A 131 0.56 4.66 -5.28
CA GLY A 131 1.95 4.27 -5.50
C GLY A 131 2.16 2.76 -5.63
N TYR A 132 1.47 1.93 -4.84
CA TYR A 132 1.63 0.48 -4.99
C TYR A 132 1.12 -0.04 -6.35
N ALA A 133 0.02 0.51 -6.87
CA ALA A 133 -0.54 0.12 -8.15
C ALA A 133 0.34 0.58 -9.32
N GLU A 134 1.06 1.68 -9.14
CA GLU A 134 2.09 2.18 -10.08
C GLU A 134 3.41 1.39 -10.00
N GLY A 135 3.51 0.44 -9.07
CA GLY A 135 4.71 -0.34 -8.84
C GLY A 135 5.84 0.46 -8.19
N ARG A 136 5.53 1.53 -7.46
CA ARG A 136 6.52 2.31 -6.70
C ARG A 136 6.98 1.54 -5.48
N TRP A 137 8.23 1.74 -5.10
CA TRP A 137 8.85 1.11 -3.95
C TRP A 137 8.54 1.94 -2.70
N PRO A 138 8.11 1.35 -1.59
CA PRO A 138 7.84 2.08 -0.35
C PRO A 138 9.11 2.39 0.46
N CYS A 139 10.19 1.65 0.21
CA CYS A 139 11.50 1.81 0.82
C CYS A 139 12.57 1.20 -0.09
N ALA A 140 13.85 1.38 0.27
CA ALA A 140 14.97 0.93 -0.54
C ALA A 140 15.05 -0.59 -0.75
N LEU A 141 14.43 -1.41 0.12
CA LEU A 141 14.54 -2.87 0.08
C LEU A 141 13.23 -3.60 -0.24
N PHE A 142 12.16 -2.89 -0.61
CA PHE A 142 10.90 -3.53 -1.01
C PHE A 142 10.58 -3.21 -2.46
N ASP A 143 10.69 -4.21 -3.34
CA ASP A 143 10.38 -4.08 -4.74
C ASP A 143 8.94 -4.54 -5.00
N THR A 144 8.04 -3.56 -5.08
CA THR A 144 6.60 -3.76 -5.32
C THR A 144 6.33 -4.56 -6.60
N ARG A 145 7.10 -4.33 -7.67
CA ARG A 145 6.90 -5.03 -8.96
C ARG A 145 7.38 -6.46 -8.88
N TYR A 146 8.55 -6.67 -8.28
CA TYR A 146 9.06 -8.01 -8.00
C TYR A 146 8.09 -8.78 -7.11
N TYR A 147 7.56 -8.15 -6.07
CA TYR A 147 6.63 -8.79 -5.14
C TYR A 147 5.36 -9.24 -5.88
N PHE A 148 4.73 -8.38 -6.68
CA PHE A 148 3.57 -8.78 -7.48
C PHE A 148 3.88 -9.90 -8.47
N LYS A 149 5.02 -9.83 -9.17
CA LYS A 149 5.42 -10.84 -10.14
C LYS A 149 5.52 -12.24 -9.51
N ASN A 150 6.05 -12.31 -8.29
CA ASN A 150 6.24 -13.57 -7.58
C ASN A 150 5.04 -13.99 -6.71
N ASN A 151 4.07 -13.08 -6.50
CA ASN A 151 2.92 -13.27 -5.64
C ASN A 151 1.63 -12.90 -6.39
N THR A 152 1.31 -13.70 -7.42
CA THR A 152 0.21 -13.41 -8.34
C THR A 152 -1.17 -13.42 -7.68
N ASP A 153 -1.32 -14.12 -6.55
CA ASP A 153 -2.50 -14.07 -5.67
C ASP A 153 -2.74 -12.65 -5.14
N VAL A 154 -1.68 -11.99 -4.64
CA VAL A 154 -1.73 -10.61 -4.13
C VAL A 154 -2.10 -9.62 -5.23
N LEU A 155 -1.53 -9.81 -6.43
CA LEU A 155 -1.83 -8.99 -7.61
C LEU A 155 -3.29 -9.15 -8.06
N ARG A 156 -3.78 -10.40 -8.19
CA ARG A 156 -5.15 -10.70 -8.64
C ARG A 156 -6.19 -10.12 -7.70
N GLU A 157 -5.95 -10.20 -6.39
CA GLU A 157 -6.84 -9.63 -5.37
C GLU A 157 -6.71 -8.11 -5.23
N GLY A 158 -5.72 -7.49 -5.89
CA GLY A 158 -5.46 -6.05 -5.82
C GLY A 158 -5.10 -5.58 -4.41
N ILE A 159 -4.43 -6.43 -3.63
CA ILE A 159 -4.01 -6.13 -2.26
C ILE A 159 -2.72 -5.29 -2.32
N ASN A 160 -2.60 -4.28 -1.45
CA ASN A 160 -1.34 -3.55 -1.32
C ASN A 160 -0.21 -4.53 -0.90
N PRO A 161 0.88 -4.64 -1.67
CA PRO A 161 1.89 -5.67 -1.48
C PRO A 161 2.70 -5.47 -0.20
N LEU A 162 2.96 -4.23 0.21
CA LEU A 162 3.66 -3.97 1.46
C LEU A 162 2.77 -4.31 2.66
N VAL A 163 1.49 -3.94 2.60
CA VAL A 163 0.50 -4.32 3.63
C VAL A 163 0.39 -5.84 3.73
N HIS A 164 0.35 -6.54 2.59
CA HIS A 164 0.34 -8.00 2.54
C HIS A 164 1.61 -8.59 3.18
N TYR A 165 2.78 -8.05 2.83
CA TYR A 165 4.05 -8.52 3.35
C TYR A 165 4.12 -8.40 4.88
N ILE A 166 3.75 -7.24 5.43
CA ILE A 166 3.74 -6.99 6.88
C ILE A 166 2.78 -7.94 7.60
N LYS A 167 1.58 -8.18 7.05
CA LYS A 167 0.56 -9.01 7.72
C LYS A 167 0.79 -10.51 7.59
N PHE A 168 1.31 -10.96 6.44
CA PHE A 168 1.34 -12.38 6.06
C PHE A 168 2.65 -12.77 5.37
N GLY A 169 3.11 -11.97 4.41
CA GLY A 169 4.20 -12.38 3.53
C GLY A 169 5.52 -12.69 4.24
N ALA A 170 5.86 -11.96 5.32
CA ALA A 170 7.03 -12.25 6.13
C ALA A 170 6.95 -13.64 6.80
N SER A 171 5.80 -13.97 7.43
CA SER A 171 5.57 -15.29 8.04
C SER A 171 5.42 -16.42 7.02
N GLU A 172 5.02 -16.10 5.80
CA GLU A 172 4.96 -17.03 4.66
C GLU A 172 6.29 -17.13 3.91
N PHE A 173 7.36 -16.52 4.44
CA PHE A 173 8.70 -16.52 3.84
C PHE A 173 8.76 -15.95 2.41
N ARG A 174 7.82 -15.09 2.02
CA ARG A 174 7.80 -14.44 0.70
C ARG A 174 8.97 -13.48 0.58
N LYS A 175 9.57 -13.39 -0.62
CA LYS A 175 10.73 -12.52 -0.87
C LYS A 175 10.28 -11.09 -1.23
N PRO A 176 10.71 -10.05 -0.51
CA PRO A 176 10.34 -8.65 -0.78
C PRO A 176 11.07 -8.04 -1.97
N ASN A 177 12.23 -8.61 -2.34
CA ASN A 177 13.01 -8.22 -3.50
C ASN A 177 13.86 -9.43 -3.99
N LYS A 178 14.61 -9.27 -5.08
CA LYS A 178 15.39 -10.35 -5.70
C LYS A 178 16.61 -10.82 -4.88
N LEU A 179 17.11 -9.99 -3.96
CA LEU A 179 18.33 -10.23 -3.19
C LEU A 179 18.06 -10.49 -1.69
N PHE A 180 16.82 -10.41 -1.22
CA PHE A 180 16.46 -10.76 0.16
C PHE A 180 15.64 -12.04 0.18
N ASP A 181 16.19 -13.10 0.75
CA ASP A 181 15.51 -14.37 0.96
C ASP A 181 15.02 -14.47 2.40
N THR A 182 13.73 -14.17 2.61
CA THR A 182 13.10 -14.18 3.93
C THR A 182 13.19 -15.53 4.63
N GLY A 183 13.02 -16.64 3.88
CA GLY A 183 13.08 -17.99 4.45
C GLY A 183 14.50 -18.32 4.91
N TRP A 184 15.47 -18.11 4.03
CA TRP A 184 16.88 -18.34 4.32
C TRP A 184 17.36 -17.46 5.48
N TYR A 185 16.97 -16.18 5.51
CA TYR A 185 17.36 -15.25 6.56
C TYR A 185 16.87 -15.70 7.94
N VAL A 186 15.62 -16.15 8.01
CA VAL A 186 14.99 -16.64 9.24
C VAL A 186 15.57 -18.00 9.69
N GLU A 187 16.03 -18.82 8.76
CA GLU A 187 16.75 -20.06 9.06
C GLU A 187 18.17 -19.80 9.54
N LYS A 188 18.87 -18.84 8.92
CA LYS A 188 20.26 -18.49 9.23
C LYS A 188 20.40 -17.75 10.56
N TYR A 189 19.45 -16.87 10.87
CA TYR A 189 19.49 -16.02 12.08
C TYR A 189 18.27 -16.26 12.99
N PRO A 190 18.08 -17.49 13.52
CA PRO A 190 16.90 -17.86 14.29
C PRO A 190 16.77 -17.09 15.61
N GLN A 191 17.88 -16.58 16.16
CA GLN A 191 17.90 -15.80 17.40
C GLN A 191 17.11 -14.49 17.32
N PHE A 192 16.82 -13.97 16.12
CA PHE A 192 16.07 -12.74 15.94
C PHE A 192 14.60 -12.98 15.61
N ARG A 193 14.13 -14.24 15.63
CA ARG A 193 12.71 -14.56 15.35
C ARG A 193 11.73 -13.95 16.35
N SER A 194 12.13 -13.76 17.61
CA SER A 194 11.28 -13.22 18.69
C SER A 194 11.40 -11.70 18.84
N ASP A 195 12.58 -11.16 18.55
CA ASP A 195 12.94 -9.76 18.86
C ASP A 195 12.79 -8.83 17.65
N ALA A 196 12.71 -9.39 16.44
CA ALA A 196 12.47 -8.64 15.23
C ALA A 196 10.97 -8.50 14.94
N ALA A 197 10.47 -7.27 14.99
CA ALA A 197 9.50 -6.85 13.98
C ALA A 197 10.06 -7.29 12.62
N ASP A 198 9.34 -8.16 11.91
CA ASP A 198 9.64 -8.82 10.62
C ASP A 198 11.10 -8.93 10.09
N PRO A 199 11.48 -10.02 9.38
CA PRO A 199 12.88 -10.24 8.95
C PRO A 199 13.50 -9.11 8.13
N LEU A 200 12.70 -8.42 7.30
CA LEU A 200 13.19 -7.32 6.46
C LEU A 200 13.43 -6.07 7.30
N SER A 201 12.57 -5.78 8.28
CA SER A 201 12.76 -4.69 9.24
C SER A 201 14.02 -4.88 10.09
N HIS A 202 14.29 -6.12 10.53
CA HIS A 202 15.55 -6.43 11.20
C HIS A 202 16.75 -6.14 10.31
N TYR A 203 16.71 -6.59 9.06
CA TYR A 203 17.79 -6.33 8.11
C TYR A 203 17.97 -4.85 7.79
N LEU A 204 16.88 -4.09 7.62
CA LEU A 204 16.94 -2.64 7.42
C LEU A 204 17.63 -1.92 8.59
N LYS A 205 17.38 -2.38 9.82
CA LYS A 205 17.89 -1.74 11.04
C LYS A 205 19.29 -2.19 11.44
N PHE A 206 19.63 -3.45 11.23
CA PHE A 206 20.85 -4.07 11.76
C PHE A 206 21.70 -4.78 10.70
N GLY A 207 21.20 -4.94 9.48
CA GLY A 207 21.87 -5.66 8.38
C GLY A 207 23.29 -5.15 8.13
N GLU A 208 23.45 -3.83 8.23
CA GLU A 208 24.71 -3.12 8.05
C GLU A 208 25.70 -3.40 9.18
N SER A 209 25.38 -2.98 10.40
CA SER A 209 26.28 -3.07 11.56
C SER A 209 26.56 -4.51 11.98
N GLY A 210 25.60 -5.42 11.75
CA GLY A 210 25.74 -6.84 12.02
C GLY A 210 26.38 -7.64 10.89
N LEU A 211 26.67 -7.02 9.73
CA LEU A 211 27.13 -7.70 8.51
C LEU A 211 26.29 -8.94 8.19
N PHE A 212 24.97 -8.83 8.34
CA PHE A 212 24.07 -9.94 8.08
C PHE A 212 23.96 -10.16 6.57
N ASP A 213 23.96 -11.41 6.16
CA ASP A 213 23.80 -11.80 4.77
C ASP A 213 22.29 -11.85 4.46
N PRO A 214 21.83 -11.31 3.33
CA PRO A 214 20.41 -11.28 2.98
C PRO A 214 19.94 -12.53 2.23
N ASN A 215 20.87 -13.36 1.74
CA ASN A 215 20.63 -14.64 1.07
C ASN A 215 21.93 -15.47 1.08
N SER A 216 21.87 -16.72 0.58
CA SER A 216 23.02 -17.65 0.55
C SER A 216 24.20 -17.22 -0.33
N ASP A 217 23.94 -16.39 -1.34
CA ASP A 217 24.86 -16.07 -2.42
C ASP A 217 25.47 -14.67 -2.27
N PHE A 218 25.02 -13.89 -1.28
CA PHE A 218 25.50 -12.53 -1.00
C PHE A 218 26.17 -12.47 0.36
N SER A 219 27.47 -12.16 0.37
CA SER A 219 28.21 -11.89 1.62
C SER A 219 28.33 -10.38 1.87
N SER A 220 27.69 -9.89 2.91
CA SER A 220 27.76 -8.49 3.33
C SER A 220 29.17 -8.08 3.75
N LYS A 221 29.91 -9.00 4.38
CA LYS A 221 31.32 -8.80 4.74
C LYS A 221 32.21 -8.65 3.50
N GLN A 222 32.06 -9.53 2.51
CA GLN A 222 32.83 -9.44 1.28
C GLN A 222 32.48 -8.15 0.52
N PHE A 223 31.20 -7.82 0.42
CA PHE A 223 30.73 -6.59 -0.20
C PHE A 223 31.34 -5.34 0.44
N GLN A 224 31.43 -5.28 1.77
CA GLN A 224 32.08 -4.17 2.47
C GLN A 224 33.58 -4.07 2.15
N ASN A 225 34.28 -5.20 2.08
CA ASN A 225 35.70 -5.23 1.75
C ASN A 225 35.99 -4.78 0.31
N ASP A 226 35.11 -5.14 -0.62
CA ASP A 226 35.25 -4.77 -2.04
C ASP A 226 34.86 -3.31 -2.32
N HIS A 227 34.17 -2.68 -1.36
CA HIS A 227 33.68 -1.30 -1.48
C HIS A 227 34.01 -0.44 -0.25
N PRO A 228 35.30 -0.29 0.11
CA PRO A 228 35.72 0.45 1.31
C PRO A 228 35.41 1.95 1.25
N GLN A 229 35.17 2.49 0.05
CA GLN A 229 34.77 3.88 -0.18
C GLN A 229 33.32 4.17 0.19
N ILE A 230 32.48 3.14 0.34
CA ILE A 230 31.07 3.32 0.70
C ILE A 230 31.01 3.48 2.22
N SER A 231 30.60 4.67 2.68
CA SER A 231 30.23 4.85 4.07
C SER A 231 28.91 4.13 4.29
N PHE A 232 28.98 2.95 4.90
CA PHE A 232 27.82 2.14 5.20
C PHE A 232 26.85 2.83 6.18
N ALA A 233 27.32 3.82 6.94
CA ALA A 233 26.53 4.62 7.88
C ALA A 233 25.31 5.35 7.26
N THR A 234 25.22 5.41 5.92
CA THR A 234 24.10 5.99 5.17
C THR A 234 23.49 5.05 4.13
N HIS A 235 24.09 3.87 3.87
CA HIS A 235 23.66 2.99 2.76
C HIS A 235 23.69 1.51 3.16
N SER A 236 22.52 0.86 3.13
CA SER A 236 22.44 -0.60 3.22
C SER A 236 23.17 -1.25 2.02
N PRO A 237 24.08 -2.23 2.25
CA PRO A 237 24.76 -2.96 1.17
C PRO A 237 23.79 -3.51 0.13
N LEU A 238 22.67 -4.05 0.60
CA LEU A 238 21.63 -4.62 -0.25
C LEU A 238 20.89 -3.56 -1.07
N ALA A 239 20.62 -2.39 -0.48
CA ALA A 239 19.96 -1.30 -1.18
C ALA A 239 20.85 -0.84 -2.34
N PHE A 240 22.14 -0.70 -2.09
CA PHE A 240 23.11 -0.35 -3.11
C PHE A 240 23.15 -1.38 -4.25
N ALA A 241 23.21 -2.68 -3.92
CA ALA A 241 23.16 -3.76 -4.91
C ALA A 241 21.84 -3.80 -5.72
N LEU A 242 20.72 -3.38 -5.14
CA LEU A 242 19.42 -3.32 -5.82
C LEU A 242 19.28 -2.12 -6.76
N HIS A 243 19.74 -0.94 -6.35
CA HIS A 243 19.52 0.32 -7.09
C HIS A 243 20.65 0.66 -8.07
N GLY A 244 21.82 0.06 -7.92
CA GLY A 244 23.01 0.33 -8.73
C GLY A 244 23.80 1.56 -8.27
N TRP A 245 25.05 1.63 -8.73
CA TRP A 245 26.10 2.59 -8.31
C TRP A 245 25.69 4.07 -8.33
N ASP A 246 24.77 4.48 -9.22
CA ASP A 246 24.41 5.89 -9.46
C ASP A 246 23.06 6.31 -8.86
N ARG A 247 22.33 5.41 -8.18
CA ARG A 247 20.90 5.66 -7.86
C ARG A 247 20.46 5.34 -6.45
N ALA A 248 21.36 4.92 -5.56
CA ALA A 248 21.03 4.82 -4.14
C ALA A 248 21.15 6.22 -3.53
N PRO A 249 20.06 6.86 -3.08
CA PRO A 249 20.17 8.15 -2.43
C PRO A 249 20.15 8.02 -0.91
N TYR A 250 21.14 8.69 -0.32
CA TYR A 250 21.25 9.38 0.99
C TYR A 250 20.45 8.86 2.18
#